data_AF-A0A914MI51-F1
#
_entry.id   AF-A0A914MI51-F1
#
_cell.length_a   1.000
_cell.length_b   1.000
_cell.length_c   1.000
_cell.angle_alpha   90.00
_cell.angle_beta   90.00
_cell.angle_gamma   90.00
#
_symmetry.space_group_name_H-M   'P 1'
#
loop_
_entity.id
_entity.type
_entity.pdbx_description
1 polymer ?
#
loop_
_entity_poly.entity_id
_entity_poly.type
_entity_poly.pdbx_seq_one_letter_code
_entity_poly.pdbx_strand_id
1 'polypeptide(L)'
;MNIIFIPICFVIFFTILIYFLTLLINQHQQNVFHSTVSLETILEKEFASSIPEIKHQIKELFDLLGSSVDYNENDQIINSKNEFRRKQFARLLSKINQIADPSNHKKELDHLAQYINQTLYKLQYPTDCNKRKIILDIDCGFGCTFHHIIFCLYMSTFSNRTLIFENNGDKWKYKVRWSDVFRQITNCSYEKHVKAYLPITQYKGPTQQQRIVSLSLRSATRDLTHLPNVAPSEFEEILIKHHTNPQAWFMGQYANFVLRFNESALLKINKIESKFHMDYGTIAGIHVRRTDKYIEVPPYKLEEYM
;
A
#
# COMPACT_ATOMS: atom_id res chain seq x y z
N MET A 1 -19.04 27.10 44.31
CA MET A 1 -17.74 27.73 44.04
C MET A 1 -16.74 26.61 43.76
N ASN A 2 -16.56 26.24 42.49
CA ASN A 2 -15.50 25.35 42.02
C ASN A 2 -15.17 25.80 40.61
N ILE A 3 -14.13 26.63 40.50
CA ILE A 3 -13.60 27.16 39.25
C ILE A 3 -12.77 26.05 38.64
N ILE A 4 -13.27 25.39 37.59
CA ILE A 4 -12.44 24.50 36.78
C ILE A 4 -11.69 25.40 35.79
N PHE A 5 -10.48 25.76 36.18
CA PHE A 5 -9.44 26.24 35.27
C PHE A 5 -9.27 25.18 34.18
N ILE A 6 -9.69 25.48 32.94
CA ILE A 6 -9.18 24.75 31.78
C ILE A 6 -7.69 25.11 31.72
N PRO A 7 -6.78 24.16 32.02
CA PRO A 7 -5.39 24.52 32.18
C PRO A 7 -4.83 24.85 30.80
N ILE A 8 -3.99 25.86 30.76
CA ILE A 8 -3.09 26.22 29.65
C ILE A 8 -2.38 24.96 29.08
N CYS A 9 -2.30 23.88 29.85
CA CYS A 9 -1.91 22.54 29.42
C CYS A 9 -2.70 21.98 28.22
N PHE A 10 -4.00 22.27 28.01
CA PHE A 10 -4.76 21.69 26.89
C PHE A 10 -4.41 22.32 25.53
N VAL A 11 -4.12 23.63 25.53
CA VAL A 11 -3.63 24.36 24.34
C VAL A 11 -2.18 23.97 24.05
N ILE A 12 -1.35 23.81 25.09
CA ILE A 12 0.01 23.30 24.97
C ILE A 12 0.00 21.84 24.48
N PHE A 13 -0.91 20.99 24.96
CA PHE A 13 -1.02 19.59 24.52
C PHE A 13 -1.45 19.51 23.05
N PHE A 14 -2.25 20.46 22.55
CA PHE A 14 -2.70 20.47 21.15
C PHE A 14 -1.70 21.10 20.18
N THR A 15 -0.96 22.13 20.58
CA THR A 15 0.20 22.58 19.78
C THR A 15 1.29 21.52 19.78
N ILE A 16 1.50 20.81 20.91
CA ILE A 16 2.35 19.63 20.98
C ILE A 16 1.78 18.48 20.13
N LEU A 17 0.45 18.26 20.07
CA LEU A 17 -0.16 17.19 19.26
C LEU A 17 -0.11 17.51 17.75
N ILE A 18 -0.34 18.76 17.35
CA ILE A 18 -0.14 19.19 15.95
C ILE A 18 1.34 19.13 15.61
N TYR A 19 2.23 19.61 16.49
CA TYR A 19 3.68 19.49 16.35
C TYR A 19 4.16 18.03 16.34
N PHE A 20 3.52 17.14 17.12
CA PHE A 20 3.76 15.69 17.13
C PHE A 20 3.14 15.01 15.93
N LEU A 21 2.04 15.50 15.35
CA LEU A 21 1.48 14.99 14.11
C LEU A 21 2.34 15.45 12.93
N THR A 22 2.84 16.67 12.90
CA THR A 22 3.86 17.09 11.93
C THR A 22 5.19 16.39 12.19
N LEU A 23 5.57 16.08 13.43
CA LEU A 23 6.75 15.25 13.79
C LEU A 23 6.51 13.76 13.60
N LEU A 24 5.30 13.23 13.58
CA LEU A 24 5.00 11.82 13.29
C LEU A 24 4.89 11.64 11.78
N ILE A 25 4.28 12.59 11.07
CA ILE A 25 4.35 12.67 9.62
C ILE A 25 5.82 12.86 9.19
N ASN A 26 6.58 13.74 9.87
CA ASN A 26 8.02 13.87 9.64
C ASN A 26 8.82 12.66 10.13
N GLN A 27 8.64 12.08 11.32
CA GLN A 27 9.48 10.97 11.80
C GLN A 27 9.20 9.67 11.05
N HIS A 28 7.95 9.44 10.64
CA HIS A 28 7.61 8.26 9.84
C HIS A 28 8.08 8.39 8.39
N GLN A 29 8.29 9.63 7.89
CA GLN A 29 8.97 9.89 6.61
C GLN A 29 10.51 10.01 6.74
N GLN A 30 11.03 10.67 7.78
CA GLN A 30 12.45 10.93 8.05
C GLN A 30 13.22 9.68 8.46
N ASN A 31 12.56 8.66 9.02
CA ASN A 31 13.23 7.38 9.29
C ASN A 31 13.59 6.58 8.03
N VAL A 32 13.21 7.05 6.83
CA VAL A 32 13.52 6.34 5.57
C VAL A 32 14.08 7.27 4.49
N PHE A 33 13.86 8.58 4.57
CA PHE A 33 13.95 9.46 3.41
C PHE A 33 14.52 10.84 3.78
N HIS A 34 15.72 11.14 3.27
CA HIS A 34 16.50 12.35 3.53
C HIS A 34 16.35 13.31 2.34
N SER A 35 15.32 14.16 2.34
CA SER A 35 15.25 15.31 1.41
C SER A 35 15.29 16.64 2.16
N THR A 36 16.08 17.59 1.65
CA THR A 36 16.52 18.83 2.32
C THR A 36 15.79 20.10 1.85
N VAL A 37 14.68 19.96 1.13
CA VAL A 37 13.81 21.10 0.76
C VAL A 37 12.57 21.06 1.65
N SER A 38 12.31 22.12 2.41
CA SER A 38 11.13 22.17 3.29
C SER A 38 9.86 22.17 2.44
N LEU A 39 9.22 21.00 2.36
CA LEU A 39 7.91 20.77 1.73
C LEU A 39 6.89 21.86 2.10
N GLU A 40 6.99 22.41 3.32
CA GLU A 40 6.20 23.54 3.81
C GLU A 40 6.22 24.76 2.88
N THR A 41 7.37 25.15 2.34
CA THR A 41 7.51 26.38 1.54
C THR A 41 6.88 26.26 0.16
N ILE A 42 6.85 25.05 -0.40
CA ILE A 42 6.25 24.76 -1.72
C ILE A 42 4.73 24.72 -1.58
N LEU A 43 4.22 24.03 -0.56
CA LEU A 43 2.79 23.93 -0.26
C LEU A 43 2.18 25.30 0.08
N GLU A 44 2.88 26.15 0.83
CA GLU A 44 2.39 27.48 1.16
C GLU A 44 2.24 28.38 -0.07
N LYS A 45 3.13 28.28 -1.07
CA LYS A 45 3.03 29.05 -2.31
C LYS A 45 1.92 28.55 -3.23
N GLU A 46 1.79 27.23 -3.37
CA GLU A 46 0.82 26.60 -4.28
C GLU A 46 -0.62 26.76 -3.78
N PHE A 47 -0.84 26.76 -2.47
CA PHE A 47 -2.17 26.84 -1.85
C PHE A 47 -2.48 28.17 -1.15
N ALA A 48 -1.63 29.19 -1.31
CA ALA A 48 -1.71 30.48 -0.63
C ALA A 48 -3.11 31.12 -0.64
N SER A 49 -3.82 31.03 -1.77
CA SER A 49 -5.14 31.61 -1.97
C SER A 49 -6.26 30.83 -1.26
N SER A 50 -6.06 29.53 -1.00
CA SER A 50 -7.08 28.63 -0.44
C SER A 50 -6.90 28.37 1.06
N ILE A 51 -5.69 28.57 1.58
CA ILE A 51 -5.34 28.38 2.99
C ILE A 51 -6.23 29.18 3.97
N PRO A 52 -6.54 30.47 3.74
CA PRO A 52 -7.36 31.25 4.68
C PRO A 52 -8.77 30.68 4.88
N GLU A 53 -9.40 30.24 3.78
CA GLU A 53 -10.75 29.68 3.81
C GLU A 53 -10.77 28.29 4.49
N ILE A 54 -9.77 27.44 4.22
CA ILE A 54 -9.61 26.16 4.91
C ILE A 54 -9.42 26.38 6.42
N LYS A 55 -8.54 27.32 6.80
CA LYS A 55 -8.29 27.65 8.22
C LYS A 55 -9.58 28.09 8.93
N HIS A 56 -10.43 28.86 8.24
CA HIS A 56 -11.72 29.27 8.78
C HIS A 56 -12.67 28.09 9.00
N GLN A 57 -12.84 27.20 8.00
CA GLN A 57 -13.71 26.02 8.11
C GLN A 57 -13.22 25.03 9.17
N ILE A 58 -11.91 24.86 9.32
CA ILE A 58 -11.31 24.05 10.39
C ILE A 58 -11.66 24.63 11.76
N LYS A 59 -11.54 25.95 11.92
CA LYS A 59 -11.89 26.63 13.17
C LYS A 59 -13.38 26.44 13.50
N GLU A 60 -14.28 26.63 12.54
CA GLU A 60 -15.72 26.37 12.74
C GLU A 60 -15.98 24.93 13.18
N LEU A 61 -15.32 23.94 12.55
CA LEU A 61 -15.44 22.54 12.96
C LEU A 61 -14.93 22.31 14.39
N PHE A 62 -13.81 22.93 14.77
CA PHE A 62 -13.26 22.83 16.13
C PHE A 62 -14.20 23.44 17.16
N ASP A 63 -14.75 24.63 16.91
CA ASP A 63 -15.71 25.27 17.80
C ASP A 63 -16.95 24.38 18.01
N LEU A 64 -17.38 23.67 16.98
CA LEU A 64 -18.49 22.71 17.05
C LEU A 64 -18.14 21.41 17.80
N LEU A 65 -16.91 20.92 17.69
CA LEU A 65 -16.43 19.75 18.43
C LEU A 65 -16.16 20.06 19.90
N GLY A 66 -15.67 21.27 20.19
CA GLY A 66 -15.36 21.76 21.53
C GLY A 66 -16.59 22.15 22.36
N SER A 67 -17.76 22.37 21.72
CA SER A 67 -19.03 22.45 22.44
C SER A 67 -19.33 21.11 23.10
N SER A 68 -19.22 21.06 24.43
CA SER A 68 -19.44 19.85 25.22
C SER A 68 -20.84 19.30 24.99
N VAL A 69 -20.95 17.97 24.86
CA VAL A 69 -22.24 17.28 24.95
C VAL A 69 -22.63 17.29 26.43
N ASP A 70 -23.71 17.99 26.76
CA ASP A 70 -24.30 17.91 28.09
C ASP A 70 -25.02 16.55 28.19
N TYR A 71 -24.67 15.74 29.18
CA TYR A 71 -25.23 14.39 29.35
C TYR A 71 -26.75 14.38 29.64
N ASN A 72 -27.33 15.55 29.90
CA ASN A 72 -28.77 15.74 30.07
C ASN A 72 -29.49 16.15 28.77
N GLU A 73 -28.79 16.27 27.64
CA GLU A 73 -29.43 16.61 26.35
C GLU A 73 -30.22 15.43 25.78
N ASN A 74 -31.43 15.72 25.29
CA ASN A 74 -32.26 14.77 24.57
C ASN A 74 -31.53 14.19 23.35
N ASP A 75 -31.64 12.87 23.11
CA ASP A 75 -31.07 12.15 21.97
C ASP A 75 -31.32 12.84 20.61
N GLN A 76 -32.46 13.50 20.43
CA GLN A 76 -32.76 14.28 19.22
C GLN A 76 -31.81 15.47 19.02
N ILE A 77 -31.43 16.16 20.09
CA ILE A 77 -30.50 17.30 20.07
C ILE A 77 -29.09 16.81 19.74
N ILE A 78 -28.67 15.71 20.36
CA ILE A 78 -27.37 15.08 20.11
C ILE A 78 -27.27 14.63 18.65
N ASN A 79 -28.31 13.97 18.12
CA ASN A 79 -28.36 13.54 16.72
C ASN A 79 -28.29 14.72 15.74
N SER A 80 -29.03 15.81 16.01
CA SER A 80 -28.98 17.02 15.20
C SER A 80 -27.58 17.67 15.22
N LYS A 81 -26.92 17.74 16.38
CA LYS A 81 -25.54 18.27 16.49
C LYS A 81 -24.56 17.40 15.71
N ASN A 82 -24.68 16.07 15.80
CA ASN A 82 -23.82 15.15 15.06
C ASN A 82 -24.05 15.23 13.54
N GLU A 83 -25.30 15.37 13.09
CA GLU A 83 -25.60 15.60 11.68
C GLU A 83 -24.95 16.89 11.17
N PHE A 84 -25.04 17.97 11.94
CA PHE A 84 -24.41 19.23 11.60
C PHE A 84 -22.88 19.12 11.52
N ARG A 85 -22.24 18.46 12.49
CA ARG A 85 -20.79 18.17 12.46
C ARG A 85 -20.38 17.39 11.21
N ARG A 86 -21.15 16.35 10.83
CA ARG A 86 -20.89 15.56 9.60
C ARG A 86 -20.98 16.43 8.34
N LYS A 87 -21.98 17.31 8.25
CA LYS A 87 -22.12 18.24 7.10
C LYS A 87 -20.94 19.20 6.99
N GLN A 88 -20.48 19.76 8.11
CA GLN A 88 -19.31 20.66 8.11
C GLN A 88 -18.03 19.93 7.72
N PHE A 89 -17.84 18.70 8.23
CA PHE A 89 -16.70 17.87 7.84
C PHE A 89 -16.73 17.52 6.34
N ALA A 90 -17.89 17.13 5.81
CA ALA A 90 -18.05 16.85 4.38
C ALA A 90 -17.76 18.08 3.51
N ARG A 91 -18.17 19.28 3.94
CA ARG A 91 -17.86 20.54 3.26
C ARG A 91 -16.36 20.81 3.21
N LEU A 92 -15.67 20.64 4.33
CA LEU A 92 -14.22 20.80 4.42
C LEU A 92 -13.50 19.81 3.48
N LEU A 93 -13.90 18.53 3.50
CA LEU A 93 -13.34 17.51 2.59
C LEU A 93 -13.58 17.86 1.12
N SER A 94 -14.78 18.31 0.76
CA SER A 94 -15.09 18.75 -0.60
C SER A 94 -14.19 19.89 -1.04
N LYS A 95 -13.89 20.84 -0.15
CA LYS A 95 -13.02 21.98 -0.48
C LYS A 95 -11.58 21.54 -0.68
N ILE A 96 -11.06 20.68 0.21
CA ILE A 96 -9.73 20.07 0.05
C ILE A 96 -9.63 19.33 -1.28
N ASN A 97 -10.65 18.55 -1.65
CA ASN A 97 -10.69 17.82 -2.92
C ASN A 97 -10.73 18.73 -4.16
N GLN A 98 -11.33 19.93 -4.08
CA GLN A 98 -11.33 20.90 -5.17
C GLN A 98 -9.97 21.58 -5.38
N ILE A 99 -9.18 21.65 -4.30
CA ILE A 99 -7.87 22.28 -4.30
C ILE A 99 -6.78 21.30 -4.73
N ALA A 100 -6.95 20.01 -4.41
CA ALA A 100 -6.13 18.96 -4.99
C ALA A 100 -6.27 18.99 -6.52
N ASP A 101 -5.18 18.76 -7.26
CA ASP A 101 -5.20 18.50 -8.70
C ASP A 101 -5.00 16.98 -8.92
N PRO A 102 -6.08 16.16 -8.89
CA PRO A 102 -5.95 14.71 -8.95
C PRO A 102 -5.43 14.25 -10.30
N SER A 103 -5.63 15.06 -11.35
CA SER A 103 -5.26 14.72 -12.72
C SER A 103 -3.74 14.72 -12.91
N ASN A 104 -3.06 15.71 -12.34
CA ASN A 104 -1.60 15.80 -12.38
C ASN A 104 -0.96 14.71 -11.49
N HIS A 105 -1.47 14.49 -10.28
CA HIS A 105 -0.97 13.40 -9.43
C HIS A 105 -1.10 12.03 -10.08
N LYS A 106 -2.25 11.74 -10.69
CA LYS A 106 -2.45 10.49 -11.42
C LYS A 106 -1.48 10.32 -12.58
N LYS A 107 -1.30 11.36 -13.40
CA LYS A 107 -0.43 11.30 -14.58
C LYS A 107 1.01 10.97 -14.21
N GLU A 108 1.57 11.65 -13.20
CA GLU A 108 2.95 11.40 -12.76
C GLU A 108 3.14 9.98 -12.19
N LEU A 109 2.16 9.51 -11.40
CA LEU A 109 2.16 8.14 -10.90
C LEU A 109 2.01 7.11 -12.03
N ASP A 110 1.16 7.35 -13.03
CA ASP A 110 0.97 6.44 -14.17
C ASP A 110 2.26 6.32 -15.00
N HIS A 111 3.01 7.41 -15.19
CA HIS A 111 4.31 7.38 -15.85
C HIS A 111 5.32 6.52 -15.08
N LEU A 112 5.39 6.69 -13.75
CA LEU A 112 6.26 5.88 -12.90
C LEU A 112 5.85 4.40 -12.89
N ALA A 113 4.54 4.12 -12.85
CA ALA A 113 4.00 2.77 -12.92
C ALA A 113 4.37 2.08 -14.24
N GLN A 114 4.30 2.79 -15.37
CA GLN A 114 4.75 2.27 -16.66
C GLN A 114 6.25 1.93 -16.65
N TYR A 115 7.09 2.81 -16.10
CA TYR A 115 8.53 2.56 -15.99
C TYR A 115 8.84 1.30 -15.16
N ILE A 116 8.21 1.17 -13.99
CA ILE A 116 8.38 -0.01 -13.11
C ILE A 116 7.92 -1.27 -13.84
N ASN A 117 6.75 -1.23 -14.48
CA ASN A 117 6.21 -2.37 -15.21
C ASN A 117 7.12 -2.80 -16.36
N GLN A 118 7.63 -1.86 -17.16
CA GLN A 118 8.59 -2.14 -18.23
C GLN A 118 9.88 -2.78 -17.69
N THR A 119 10.38 -2.29 -16.56
CA THR A 119 11.56 -2.84 -15.88
C THR A 119 11.32 -4.29 -15.45
N LEU A 120 10.16 -4.57 -14.84
CA LEU A 120 9.76 -5.92 -14.45
C LEU A 120 9.63 -6.85 -15.66
N TYR A 121 9.01 -6.41 -16.75
CA TYR A 121 8.92 -7.21 -17.98
C TYR A 121 10.31 -7.50 -18.56
N LYS A 122 11.21 -6.53 -18.64
CA LYS A 122 12.59 -6.73 -19.13
C LYS A 122 13.40 -7.71 -18.27
N LEU A 123 13.13 -7.75 -16.97
CA LEU A 123 13.79 -8.66 -16.04
C LEU A 123 13.21 -10.08 -16.12
N GLN A 124 11.88 -10.19 -16.17
CA GLN A 124 11.18 -11.46 -16.10
C GLN A 124 10.96 -12.14 -17.46
N TYR A 125 11.07 -11.40 -18.56
CA TYR A 125 10.95 -11.93 -19.92
C TYR A 125 12.24 -11.73 -20.72
N PRO A 126 13.37 -12.29 -20.26
CA PRO A 126 14.62 -12.21 -21.01
C PRO A 126 14.54 -12.95 -22.35
N THR A 127 15.37 -12.53 -23.30
CA THR A 127 15.56 -13.22 -24.58
C THR A 127 16.29 -14.55 -24.43
N ASP A 128 17.23 -14.64 -23.47
CA ASP A 128 17.99 -15.85 -23.18
C ASP A 128 17.99 -16.15 -21.67
N CYS A 129 17.16 -17.13 -21.28
CA CYS A 129 17.07 -17.59 -19.90
C CYS A 129 18.38 -18.21 -19.39
N ASN A 130 19.22 -18.80 -20.25
CA ASN A 130 20.49 -19.44 -19.87
C ASN A 130 21.59 -18.44 -19.46
N LYS A 131 21.38 -17.14 -19.70
CA LYS A 131 22.33 -16.08 -19.31
C LYS A 131 21.89 -15.28 -18.08
N ARG A 132 20.64 -15.43 -17.61
CA ARG A 132 20.12 -14.67 -16.46
C ARG A 132 20.43 -15.31 -15.11
N LYS A 133 20.86 -14.52 -14.13
CA LYS A 133 20.82 -14.95 -12.74
C LYS A 133 19.35 -15.18 -12.32
N ILE A 134 19.09 -16.18 -11.48
CA ILE A 134 17.74 -16.64 -11.12
C ILE A 134 17.57 -16.61 -9.60
N ILE A 135 16.39 -16.19 -9.13
CA ILE A 135 15.85 -16.51 -7.81
C ILE A 135 14.77 -17.57 -8.00
N LEU A 136 14.91 -18.70 -7.29
CA LEU A 136 13.90 -19.74 -7.20
C LEU A 136 13.04 -19.52 -5.95
N ASP A 137 11.73 -19.42 -6.13
CA ASP A 137 10.75 -19.45 -5.04
C ASP A 137 10.26 -20.89 -4.77
N ILE A 138 10.32 -21.33 -3.50
CA ILE A 138 10.12 -22.72 -3.06
C ILE A 138 8.81 -22.93 -2.26
N ASP A 139 8.07 -21.90 -1.81
CA ASP A 139 6.90 -22.12 -0.91
C ASP A 139 5.66 -21.27 -1.25
N CYS A 140 4.50 -21.92 -1.51
CA CYS A 140 3.31 -21.22 -2.01
C CYS A 140 1.91 -21.61 -1.41
N GLY A 141 1.20 -20.65 -0.78
CA GLY A 141 -0.21 -20.60 -0.29
C GLY A 141 -0.74 -19.16 -0.02
N PHE A 142 -1.98 -18.81 -0.40
CA PHE A 142 -2.46 -17.53 -0.97
C PHE A 142 -2.08 -16.25 -0.20
N GLY A 143 -2.57 -16.02 1.02
CA GLY A 143 -2.39 -14.72 1.68
C GLY A 143 -0.96 -14.43 2.17
N CYS A 144 -0.31 -15.44 2.75
CA CYS A 144 1.09 -15.35 3.17
C CYS A 144 2.03 -15.42 1.95
N THR A 145 1.65 -16.18 0.92
CA THR A 145 2.48 -16.34 -0.28
C THR A 145 2.34 -15.21 -1.28
N PHE A 146 1.22 -14.52 -1.41
CA PHE A 146 1.21 -13.36 -2.30
C PHE A 146 2.22 -12.32 -1.83
N HIS A 147 2.25 -12.04 -0.52
CA HIS A 147 3.30 -11.21 0.06
C HIS A 147 4.71 -11.80 -0.13
N HIS A 148 4.86 -13.13 -0.03
CA HIS A 148 6.13 -13.81 -0.32
C HIS A 148 6.57 -13.70 -1.78
N ILE A 149 5.70 -13.97 -2.75
CA ILE A 149 5.96 -13.86 -4.19
C ILE A 149 6.29 -12.42 -4.55
N ILE A 150 5.53 -11.45 -4.04
CA ILE A 150 5.80 -10.02 -4.21
C ILE A 150 7.19 -9.69 -3.65
N PHE A 151 7.52 -10.21 -2.47
CA PHE A 151 8.85 -10.06 -1.87
C PHE A 151 9.95 -10.73 -2.71
N CYS A 152 9.74 -11.94 -3.20
CA CYS A 152 10.65 -12.64 -4.12
C CYS A 152 10.88 -11.82 -5.39
N LEU A 153 9.83 -11.25 -5.98
CA LEU A 153 9.91 -10.43 -7.18
C LEU A 153 10.68 -9.13 -6.90
N TYR A 154 10.45 -8.51 -5.75
CA TYR A 154 11.18 -7.34 -5.29
C TYR A 154 12.66 -7.63 -5.00
N MET A 155 12.99 -8.75 -4.35
CA MET A 155 14.38 -9.17 -4.19
C MET A 155 15.03 -9.52 -5.54
N SER A 156 14.24 -10.01 -6.50
CA SER A 156 14.71 -10.31 -7.86
C SER A 156 15.08 -9.04 -8.63
N THR A 157 14.32 -7.95 -8.49
CA THR A 157 14.68 -6.66 -9.11
C THR A 157 15.94 -6.09 -8.48
N PHE A 158 16.02 -6.08 -7.14
CA PHE A 158 17.19 -5.58 -6.43
C PHE A 158 18.48 -6.33 -6.77
N SER A 159 18.40 -7.65 -6.95
CA SER A 159 19.56 -8.48 -7.26
C SER A 159 19.79 -8.72 -8.77
N ASN A 160 18.99 -8.09 -9.63
CA ASN A 160 18.98 -8.29 -11.08
C ASN A 160 18.89 -9.79 -11.47
N ARG A 161 17.96 -10.49 -10.84
CA ARG A 161 17.67 -11.91 -11.06
C ARG A 161 16.26 -12.10 -11.60
N THR A 162 16.08 -13.04 -12.51
CA THR A 162 14.74 -13.47 -12.96
C THR A 162 14.12 -14.36 -11.89
N LEU A 163 12.85 -14.14 -11.55
CA LEU A 163 12.12 -14.94 -10.58
C LEU A 163 11.50 -16.14 -11.29
N ILE A 164 11.78 -17.35 -10.80
CA ILE A 164 11.16 -18.60 -11.27
C ILE A 164 10.48 -19.27 -10.09
N PHE A 165 9.26 -19.77 -10.30
CA PHE A 165 8.59 -20.63 -9.32
C PHE A 165 9.07 -22.06 -9.43
N GLU A 166 9.23 -22.74 -8.30
CA GLU A 166 9.45 -24.17 -8.29
C GLU A 166 8.32 -24.90 -9.04
N ASN A 167 8.69 -25.83 -9.91
CA ASN A 167 7.76 -26.53 -10.80
C ASN A 167 6.83 -25.58 -11.57
N ASN A 168 7.29 -24.38 -11.94
CA ASN A 168 6.50 -23.35 -12.64
C ASN A 168 5.19 -22.95 -11.92
N GLY A 169 5.13 -23.11 -10.60
CA GLY A 169 3.93 -22.81 -9.81
C GLY A 169 2.84 -23.89 -9.90
N ASP A 170 3.19 -25.10 -10.36
CA ASP A 170 2.24 -26.21 -10.45
C ASP A 170 1.97 -26.88 -9.09
N LYS A 171 2.91 -26.77 -8.14
CA LYS A 171 2.77 -27.30 -6.77
C LYS A 171 2.25 -26.25 -5.80
N TRP A 172 1.08 -25.68 -6.10
CA TRP A 172 0.43 -24.73 -5.20
C TRP A 172 -0.26 -25.45 -4.03
N LYS A 173 -0.32 -24.85 -2.84
CA LYS A 173 -1.09 -25.40 -1.70
C LYS A 173 -2.60 -25.54 -2.00
N TYR A 174 -3.11 -24.90 -3.06
CA TYR A 174 -4.48 -25.08 -3.51
C TYR A 174 -4.59 -26.19 -4.54
N LYS A 175 -5.79 -26.74 -4.67
CA LYS A 175 -6.14 -27.71 -5.72
C LYS A 175 -6.27 -27.07 -7.12
N VAL A 176 -5.47 -26.04 -7.40
CA VAL A 176 -5.37 -25.33 -8.67
C VAL A 176 -3.91 -24.95 -8.90
N ARG A 177 -3.45 -24.92 -10.15
CA ARG A 177 -2.12 -24.45 -10.51
C ARG A 177 -2.12 -22.93 -10.64
N TRP A 178 -0.95 -22.31 -10.48
CA TRP A 178 -0.80 -20.88 -10.74
C TRP A 178 -1.33 -20.49 -12.13
N SER A 179 -0.95 -21.28 -13.14
CA SER A 179 -1.32 -21.09 -14.54
C SER A 179 -2.81 -21.21 -14.83
N ASP A 180 -3.61 -21.81 -13.94
CA ASP A 180 -5.06 -21.91 -14.10
C ASP A 180 -5.75 -20.55 -13.85
N VAL A 181 -5.11 -19.64 -13.11
CA VAL A 181 -5.68 -18.34 -12.71
C VAL A 181 -4.87 -17.15 -13.24
N PHE A 182 -3.55 -17.21 -13.11
CA PHE A 182 -2.66 -16.10 -13.39
C PHE A 182 -1.73 -16.40 -14.57
N ARG A 183 -1.24 -15.34 -15.22
CA ARG A 183 -0.15 -15.45 -16.18
C ARG A 183 1.12 -15.86 -15.46
N GLN A 184 1.99 -16.59 -16.15
CA GLN A 184 3.30 -16.92 -15.60
C GLN A 184 4.09 -15.64 -15.26
N ILE A 185 4.90 -15.71 -14.21
CA ILE A 185 5.72 -14.55 -13.79
C ILE A 185 6.80 -14.26 -14.84
N THR A 186 7.33 -15.31 -15.47
CA THR A 186 8.46 -15.28 -16.40
C THR A 186 8.23 -16.23 -17.59
N ASN A 187 8.93 -16.01 -18.70
CA ASN A 187 9.03 -16.97 -19.81
C ASN A 187 10.09 -18.07 -19.58
N CYS A 188 10.86 -18.01 -18.49
CA CYS A 188 11.85 -19.04 -18.16
C CYS A 188 11.20 -20.24 -17.46
N SER A 189 11.62 -21.45 -17.87
CA SER A 189 11.14 -22.72 -17.33
C SER A 189 12.02 -23.24 -16.18
N TYR A 190 11.39 -23.70 -15.10
CA TYR A 190 12.04 -24.44 -14.02
C TYR A 190 12.73 -25.72 -14.53
N GLU A 191 12.00 -26.54 -15.30
CA GLU A 191 12.49 -27.82 -15.82
C GLU A 191 13.73 -27.65 -16.69
N LYS A 192 13.75 -26.63 -17.56
CA LYS A 192 14.87 -26.41 -18.49
C LYS A 192 16.04 -25.66 -17.86
N HIS A 193 15.78 -24.68 -16.99
CA HIS A 193 16.81 -23.72 -16.57
C HIS A 193 17.24 -23.85 -15.11
N VAL A 194 16.53 -24.64 -14.29
CA VAL A 194 16.75 -24.73 -12.84
C VAL A 194 17.01 -26.15 -12.36
N LYS A 195 16.20 -27.12 -12.79
CA LYS A 195 16.21 -28.49 -12.26
C LYS A 195 17.57 -29.19 -12.29
N ALA A 196 18.36 -28.98 -13.35
CA ALA A 196 19.69 -29.56 -13.51
C ALA A 196 20.74 -29.03 -12.49
N TYR A 197 20.41 -27.95 -11.78
CA TYR A 197 21.32 -27.28 -10.83
C TYR A 197 20.96 -27.55 -9.37
N LEU A 198 20.06 -28.50 -9.10
CA LEU A 198 19.75 -28.92 -7.73
C LEU A 198 20.92 -29.74 -7.13
N PRO A 199 21.23 -29.57 -5.82
CA PRO A 199 20.59 -28.67 -4.86
C PRO A 199 21.04 -27.20 -5.00
N ILE A 200 20.11 -26.26 -4.80
CA ILE A 200 20.35 -24.82 -4.94
C ILE A 200 20.67 -24.19 -3.58
N THR A 201 21.67 -23.30 -3.57
CA THR A 201 22.05 -22.54 -2.36
C THR A 201 21.08 -21.40 -2.06
N GLN A 202 20.84 -21.13 -0.79
CA GLN A 202 20.05 -19.98 -0.34
C GLN A 202 20.67 -18.63 -0.77
N TYR A 203 19.81 -17.65 -1.03
CA TYR A 203 20.18 -16.27 -1.25
C TYR A 203 20.76 -15.62 0.03
N LYS A 204 21.93 -15.01 -0.10
CA LYS A 204 22.68 -14.35 0.97
C LYS A 204 22.87 -12.84 0.74
N GLY A 205 22.56 -12.34 -0.45
CA GLY A 205 22.70 -10.92 -0.78
C GLY A 205 22.98 -10.65 -2.27
N PRO A 206 23.00 -9.36 -2.66
CA PRO A 206 23.11 -8.95 -4.06
C PRO A 206 24.47 -9.27 -4.70
N THR A 207 25.53 -9.34 -3.91
CA THR A 207 26.90 -9.65 -4.35
C THR A 207 27.12 -11.13 -4.67
N GLN A 208 26.15 -12.00 -4.37
CA GLN A 208 26.27 -13.44 -4.59
C GLN A 208 26.43 -13.77 -6.09
N GLN A 209 27.45 -14.58 -6.40
CA GLN A 209 27.84 -14.85 -7.79
C GLN A 209 27.12 -16.05 -8.40
N GLN A 210 26.64 -16.99 -7.58
CA GLN A 210 25.89 -18.16 -8.05
C GLN A 210 24.78 -17.74 -8.99
N ARG A 211 24.71 -18.40 -10.15
CA ARG A 211 23.71 -18.11 -11.17
C ARG A 211 22.29 -18.32 -10.64
N ILE A 212 22.07 -19.39 -9.88
CA ILE A 212 20.76 -19.75 -9.34
C ILE A 212 20.85 -19.80 -7.82
N VAL A 213 19.90 -19.15 -7.15
CA VAL A 213 19.79 -19.09 -5.69
C VAL A 213 18.34 -19.27 -5.28
N SER A 214 18.09 -19.82 -4.11
CA SER A 214 16.74 -20.00 -3.58
C SER A 214 16.39 -18.94 -2.55
N LEU A 215 15.13 -18.53 -2.52
CA LEU A 215 14.59 -17.66 -1.49
C LEU A 215 13.41 -18.37 -0.84
N SER A 216 13.54 -18.70 0.44
CA SER A 216 12.50 -19.31 1.26
C SER A 216 11.85 -18.25 2.16
N LEU A 217 10.77 -18.63 2.86
CA LEU A 217 9.94 -17.73 3.65
C LEU A 217 10.74 -16.83 4.61
N ARG A 218 10.15 -15.67 4.89
CA ARG A 218 10.66 -14.51 5.67
C ARG A 218 11.35 -14.81 7.00
N SER A 219 11.19 -15.99 7.60
CA SER A 219 11.96 -16.38 8.80
C SER A 219 13.44 -16.60 8.49
N ALA A 220 13.78 -17.00 7.26
CA ALA A 220 15.16 -17.20 6.80
C ALA A 220 15.83 -15.92 6.26
N THR A 221 15.12 -14.78 6.27
CA THR A 221 15.63 -13.47 5.80
C THR A 221 15.91 -12.49 6.92
N ARG A 222 15.69 -12.86 8.20
CA ARG A 222 16.01 -11.99 9.35
C ARG A 222 17.50 -11.65 9.43
N ASP A 223 18.35 -12.51 8.86
CA ASP A 223 19.81 -12.31 8.79
C ASP A 223 20.28 -11.54 7.53
N LEU A 224 19.35 -11.10 6.67
CA LEU A 224 19.72 -10.25 5.53
C LEU A 224 19.88 -8.80 6.02
N THR A 225 21.11 -8.44 6.40
CA THR A 225 21.51 -7.07 6.78
C THR A 225 21.41 -6.05 5.63
N HIS A 226 21.09 -6.51 4.41
CA HIS A 226 21.09 -5.71 3.18
C HIS A 226 19.71 -5.67 2.50
N LEU A 227 18.62 -5.65 3.28
CA LEU A 227 17.30 -5.44 2.69
C LEU A 227 17.22 -4.03 2.08
N PRO A 228 16.83 -3.90 0.80
CA PRO A 228 16.68 -2.59 0.18
C PRO A 228 15.54 -1.79 0.83
N ASN A 229 15.65 -0.46 0.74
CA ASN A 229 14.55 0.45 1.04
C ASN A 229 13.37 0.14 0.14
N VAL A 230 12.15 0.15 0.70
CA VAL A 230 10.92 -0.30 0.03
C VAL A 230 10.80 0.26 -1.39
N ALA A 231 11.09 1.56 -1.58
CA ALA A 231 11.24 2.17 -2.90
C ALA A 231 12.69 2.66 -3.12
N PRO A 232 13.20 2.61 -4.37
CA PRO A 232 14.45 3.26 -4.75
C PRO A 232 14.43 4.76 -4.43
N SER A 233 15.57 5.31 -4.00
CA SER A 233 15.70 6.73 -3.65
C SER A 233 15.37 7.66 -4.81
N GLU A 234 15.55 7.21 -6.05
CA GLU A 234 15.23 8.01 -7.24
C GLU A 234 13.72 8.27 -7.39
N PHE A 235 12.87 7.48 -6.73
CA PHE A 235 11.41 7.64 -6.80
C PHE A 235 10.83 8.35 -5.58
N GLU A 236 11.63 8.57 -4.54
CA GLU A 236 11.19 9.11 -3.25
C GLU A 236 10.46 10.46 -3.38
N GLU A 237 11.08 11.43 -4.06
CA GLU A 237 10.52 12.77 -4.24
C GLU A 237 9.18 12.72 -4.97
N ILE A 238 9.11 11.97 -6.08
CA ILE A 238 7.89 11.81 -6.87
C ILE A 238 6.80 11.13 -6.03
N LEU A 239 7.14 10.06 -5.31
CA LEU A 239 6.16 9.31 -4.53
C LEU A 239 5.61 10.10 -3.34
N ILE A 240 6.47 10.81 -2.59
CA ILE A 240 6.06 11.64 -1.45
C ILE A 240 5.17 12.79 -1.94
N LYS A 241 5.51 13.40 -3.08
CA LYS A 241 4.75 14.50 -3.66
C LYS A 241 3.39 14.07 -4.20
N HIS A 242 3.28 12.86 -4.74
CA HIS A 242 2.10 12.44 -5.50
C HIS A 242 1.26 11.32 -4.85
N HIS A 243 1.71 10.70 -3.75
CA HIS A 243 0.96 9.65 -3.05
C HIS A 243 1.06 9.73 -1.53
N THR A 244 -0.08 9.59 -0.83
CA THR A 244 -0.14 9.69 0.64
C THR A 244 0.45 8.47 1.37
N ASN A 245 0.64 7.35 0.67
CA ASN A 245 1.36 6.18 1.15
C ASN A 245 2.35 5.65 0.08
N PRO A 246 3.54 6.25 -0.04
CA PRO A 246 4.55 5.90 -1.05
C PRO A 246 4.88 4.41 -1.11
N GLN A 247 5.08 3.80 0.05
CA GLN A 247 5.50 2.41 0.18
C GLN A 247 4.43 1.44 -0.33
N ALA A 248 3.17 1.65 0.07
CA ALA A 248 2.07 0.81 -0.40
C ALA A 248 1.85 0.95 -1.90
N TRP A 249 1.94 2.16 -2.46
CA TRP A 249 1.81 2.38 -3.90
C TRP A 249 2.91 1.67 -4.69
N PHE A 250 4.16 1.79 -4.24
CA PHE A 250 5.30 1.17 -4.90
C PHE A 250 5.21 -0.36 -4.90
N MET A 251 4.94 -0.97 -3.73
CA MET A 251 4.72 -2.41 -3.63
C MET A 251 3.45 -2.87 -4.37
N GLY A 252 2.46 -1.99 -4.51
CA GLY A 252 1.29 -2.18 -5.35
C GLY A 252 1.64 -2.44 -6.81
N GLN A 253 2.71 -1.85 -7.35
CA GLN A 253 3.17 -2.13 -8.71
C GLN A 253 3.69 -3.57 -8.88
N TYR A 254 4.37 -4.09 -7.87
CA TYR A 254 4.79 -5.50 -7.83
C TYR A 254 3.58 -6.43 -7.69
N ALA A 255 2.61 -6.06 -6.85
CA ALA A 255 1.35 -6.80 -6.74
C ALA A 255 0.60 -6.85 -8.08
N ASN A 256 0.49 -5.73 -8.79
CA ASN A 256 -0.12 -5.64 -10.12
C ASN A 256 0.57 -6.55 -11.14
N PHE A 257 1.91 -6.63 -11.10
CA PHE A 257 2.67 -7.53 -11.96
C PHE A 257 2.40 -9.01 -11.62
N VAL A 258 2.34 -9.35 -10.33
CA VAL A 258 2.11 -10.72 -9.88
C VAL A 258 0.67 -11.17 -10.16
N LEU A 259 -0.33 -10.30 -9.95
CA LEU A 259 -1.77 -10.60 -10.04
C LEU A 259 -2.36 -10.48 -11.45
N ARG A 260 -1.54 -10.63 -12.50
CA ARG A 260 -2.05 -10.63 -13.87
C ARG A 260 -2.88 -11.86 -14.14
N PHE A 261 -4.19 -11.73 -14.19
CA PHE A 261 -5.08 -12.80 -14.60
C PHE A 261 -4.78 -13.28 -16.03
N ASN A 262 -4.90 -14.59 -16.23
CA ASN A 262 -4.92 -15.16 -17.58
C ASN A 262 -6.28 -14.91 -18.26
N GLU A 263 -6.38 -15.21 -19.55
CA GLU A 263 -7.61 -14.96 -20.32
C GLU A 263 -8.82 -15.75 -19.78
N SER A 264 -8.61 -17.02 -19.37
CA SER A 264 -9.67 -17.86 -18.82
C SER A 264 -10.25 -17.29 -17.52
N ALA A 265 -9.39 -16.80 -16.63
CA ALA A 265 -9.77 -16.19 -15.37
C ALA A 265 -10.49 -14.86 -15.60
N LEU A 266 -9.99 -14.00 -16.51
CA LEU A 266 -10.66 -12.75 -16.88
C LEU A 266 -12.07 -13.00 -17.42
N LEU A 267 -12.26 -14.00 -18.30
CA LEU A 267 -13.59 -14.36 -18.79
C LEU A 267 -14.55 -14.77 -17.66
N LYS A 268 -14.06 -15.53 -16.68
CA LYS A 268 -14.85 -15.93 -15.51
C LYS A 268 -15.18 -14.73 -14.62
N ILE A 269 -14.22 -13.84 -14.37
CA ILE A 269 -14.40 -12.61 -13.58
C ILE A 269 -15.45 -11.73 -14.26
N ASN A 270 -15.30 -11.44 -15.56
CA ASN A 270 -16.24 -10.60 -16.31
C ASN A 270 -17.66 -11.19 -16.30
N LYS A 271 -17.80 -12.52 -16.39
CA LYS A 271 -19.10 -13.21 -16.28
C LYS A 271 -19.72 -13.12 -14.89
N ILE A 272 -18.89 -13.04 -13.84
CA ILE A 272 -19.37 -12.85 -12.46
C ILE A 272 -19.75 -11.38 -12.28
N GLU A 273 -18.89 -10.45 -12.70
CA GLU A 273 -19.11 -9.01 -12.66
C GLU A 273 -20.40 -8.62 -13.37
N SER A 274 -20.70 -9.19 -14.53
CA SER A 274 -21.95 -8.94 -15.26
C SER A 274 -23.23 -9.34 -14.53
N LYS A 275 -23.13 -10.13 -13.44
CA LYS A 275 -24.27 -10.48 -12.58
C LYS A 275 -24.53 -9.43 -11.49
N PHE A 276 -23.56 -8.57 -11.24
CA PHE A 276 -23.65 -7.50 -10.26
C PHE A 276 -23.81 -6.18 -11.00
N HIS A 277 -24.77 -5.36 -10.58
CA HIS A 277 -24.96 -4.02 -11.13
C HIS A 277 -23.94 -3.05 -10.51
N MET A 278 -22.65 -3.26 -10.79
CA MET A 278 -21.55 -2.46 -10.24
C MET A 278 -21.49 -1.04 -10.82
N ASP A 279 -22.28 -0.74 -11.85
CA ASP A 279 -22.26 0.55 -12.55
C ASP A 279 -23.09 1.65 -11.85
N TYR A 280 -23.80 1.32 -10.77
CA TYR A 280 -24.69 2.25 -10.09
C TYR A 280 -24.13 2.73 -8.75
N GLY A 281 -23.69 4.00 -8.74
CA GLY A 281 -23.38 4.74 -7.51
C GLY A 281 -22.04 4.40 -6.88
N THR A 282 -21.85 4.87 -5.65
CA THR A 282 -20.63 4.65 -4.87
C THR A 282 -20.68 3.28 -4.20
N ILE A 283 -19.68 2.44 -4.45
CA ILE A 283 -19.57 1.10 -3.86
C ILE A 283 -18.47 1.11 -2.80
N ALA A 284 -18.83 0.71 -1.57
CA ALA A 284 -17.88 0.47 -0.49
C ALA A 284 -17.71 -1.04 -0.26
N GLY A 285 -16.48 -1.56 -0.41
CA GLY A 285 -16.18 -2.96 -0.15
C GLY A 285 -15.94 -3.22 1.33
N ILE A 286 -16.75 -4.09 1.94
CA ILE A 286 -16.59 -4.51 3.35
C ILE A 286 -16.13 -5.96 3.37
N HIS A 287 -14.92 -6.21 3.88
CA HIS A 287 -14.38 -7.55 4.08
C HIS A 287 -14.39 -7.93 5.56
N VAL A 288 -15.33 -8.78 5.95
CA VAL A 288 -15.45 -9.29 7.33
C VAL A 288 -14.72 -10.63 7.45
N ARG A 289 -13.45 -10.59 7.87
CA ARG A 289 -12.63 -11.79 8.10
C ARG A 289 -12.97 -12.41 9.46
N ARG A 290 -13.57 -13.61 9.46
CA ARG A 290 -13.95 -14.36 10.68
C ARG A 290 -13.18 -15.68 10.81
N THR A 291 -13.84 -16.73 11.31
CA THR A 291 -13.31 -18.10 11.48
C THR A 291 -12.00 -18.12 12.25
N ASP A 292 -11.02 -18.92 11.86
CA ASP A 292 -9.66 -19.04 12.41
C ASP A 292 -8.93 -17.73 12.77
N LYS A 293 -9.32 -16.58 12.20
CA LYS A 293 -8.62 -15.30 12.45
C LYS A 293 -8.82 -14.73 13.86
N TYR A 294 -9.79 -15.22 14.63
CA TYR A 294 -10.02 -14.76 16.01
C TYR A 294 -8.77 -14.95 16.91
N ILE A 295 -7.85 -15.83 16.50
CA ILE A 295 -6.59 -16.10 17.21
C ILE A 295 -5.62 -14.91 17.08
N GLU A 296 -5.70 -14.14 15.99
CA GLU A 296 -4.81 -12.99 15.73
C GLU A 296 -5.46 -11.64 16.07
N VAL A 297 -6.77 -11.51 15.84
CA VAL A 297 -7.52 -10.25 16.03
C VAL A 297 -8.90 -10.58 16.59
N PRO A 298 -9.43 -9.85 17.59
CA PRO A 298 -10.78 -10.04 18.09
C PRO A 298 -11.85 -9.95 16.99
N PRO A 299 -12.95 -10.73 17.10
CA PRO A 299 -14.05 -10.62 16.16
C PRO A 299 -14.83 -9.31 16.37
N TYR A 300 -15.10 -8.59 15.29
CA TYR A 300 -15.93 -7.39 15.30
C TYR A 300 -17.35 -7.69 14.80
N LYS A 301 -18.34 -7.02 15.39
CA LYS A 301 -19.74 -7.12 14.95
C LYS A 301 -19.93 -6.38 13.61
N LEU A 302 -20.98 -6.74 12.86
CA LEU A 302 -21.20 -6.14 11.54
C LEU A 302 -21.48 -4.64 11.64
N GLU A 303 -22.18 -4.22 12.69
CA GLU A 303 -22.55 -2.84 12.96
C GLU A 303 -21.34 -1.92 13.16
N GLU A 304 -20.16 -2.46 13.49
CA GLU A 304 -18.94 -1.68 13.63
C GLU A 304 -18.28 -1.33 12.29
N TYR A 305 -18.65 -2.05 11.21
CA TYR A 305 -18.19 -1.77 9.85
C TYR A 305 -19.11 -0.80 9.10
N MET A 306 -20.35 -0.62 9.59
CA MET A 306 -21.43 0.16 8.97
C MET A 306 -21.50 1.56 9.55
#